data_AF-A0A0K1NNT4-F1
#
_entry.id   AF-A0A0K1NNT4-F1
#
_cell.length_a   1.000
_cell.length_b   1.000
_cell.length_c   1.000
_cell.angle_alpha   90.00
_cell.angle_beta   90.00
_cell.angle_gamma   90.00
#
_symmetry.space_group_name_H-M   'P 1'
#
loop_
_entity.id
_entity.type
_entity.pdbx_description
1 polymer ?
#
loop_
_entity_poly.entity_id
_entity_poly.type
_entity_poly.pdbx_seq_one_letter_code
_entity_poly.pdbx_strand_id
1 'polypeptide(L)'
;MTNNYAILVSLGFSKEDYKFENFKSNFGYDWTKEDLEEALECAALNSHNVRNCLMEILWLKVVYEYVDSKGCDREQFDSYINGSLDTHFYFNGTEVNSEEDIKELIDNE
;
A
#
# COMPACT_ATOMS: atom_id res chain seq x y z
N MET A 1 25.23 -5.00 -6.36
CA MET A 1 24.26 -4.05 -5.77
C MET A 1 23.41 -3.52 -6.91
N THR A 2 22.19 -4.02 -7.05
CA THR A 2 21.24 -3.50 -8.04
C THR A 2 20.86 -2.06 -7.66
N ASN A 3 20.82 -1.19 -8.66
CA ASN A 3 20.79 0.27 -8.51
C ASN A 3 19.43 0.83 -8.07
N ASN A 4 18.63 0.05 -7.33
CA ASN A 4 17.25 0.35 -6.97
C ASN A 4 17.16 1.65 -6.16
N TYR A 5 18.15 1.95 -5.32
CA TYR A 5 18.22 3.22 -4.59
C TYR A 5 18.43 4.44 -5.49
N ALA A 6 19.24 4.33 -6.55
CA ALA A 6 19.39 5.42 -7.52
C ALA A 6 18.12 5.60 -8.37
N ILE A 7 17.43 4.50 -8.68
CA ILE A 7 16.12 4.54 -9.32
C ILE A 7 15.13 5.27 -8.41
N LEU A 8 15.06 4.92 -7.11
CA LEU A 8 14.22 5.60 -6.12
C LEU A 8 14.49 7.12 -6.09
N VAL A 9 15.74 7.54 -5.93
CA VAL A 9 16.12 8.97 -5.92
C VAL A 9 15.75 9.65 -7.25
N SER A 10 15.99 8.99 -8.39
CA SER A 10 15.66 9.54 -9.71
C SER A 10 14.16 9.71 -9.96
N LEU A 11 13.34 8.95 -9.25
CA LEU A 11 11.88 9.04 -9.27
C LEU A 11 11.32 9.93 -8.15
N GLY A 12 12.20 10.58 -7.38
CA GLY A 12 11.82 11.48 -6.30
C GLY A 12 11.39 10.77 -5.01
N PHE A 13 11.73 9.49 -4.83
CA PHE A 13 11.51 8.76 -3.59
C PHE A 13 12.69 8.90 -2.64
N SER A 14 12.38 9.08 -1.36
CA SER A 14 13.29 8.80 -0.26
C SER A 14 12.63 7.80 0.69
N LYS A 15 13.44 7.10 1.50
CA LYS A 15 12.92 6.28 2.62
C LYS A 15 12.15 7.10 3.66
N GLU A 16 12.21 8.42 3.58
CA GLU A 16 11.54 9.36 4.48
C GLU A 16 10.28 9.96 3.81
N ASP A 17 9.81 9.35 2.71
CA ASP A 17 8.54 9.73 2.09
C ASP A 17 7.41 9.46 3.08
N TYR A 18 6.82 10.55 3.59
CA TYR A 18 5.83 10.54 4.66
C TYR A 18 4.64 9.63 4.37
N LYS A 19 4.33 9.35 3.10
CA LYS A 19 3.21 8.47 2.74
C LYS A 19 3.47 7.02 3.13
N PHE A 20 4.68 6.51 2.87
CA PHE A 20 5.04 5.15 3.25
C PHE A 20 5.25 5.04 4.76
N GLU A 21 5.81 6.06 5.38
CA GLU A 21 5.94 6.12 6.85
C GLU A 21 4.58 6.16 7.55
N ASN A 22 3.62 6.92 7.01
CA ASN A 22 2.25 6.96 7.53
C ASN A 22 1.55 5.61 7.31
N PHE A 23 1.65 5.02 6.11
CA PHE A 23 1.06 3.72 5.83
C PHE A 23 1.59 2.65 6.80
N LYS A 24 2.91 2.61 6.99
CA LYS A 24 3.55 1.72 7.95
C LYS A 24 3.08 1.96 9.39
N SER A 25 2.99 3.21 9.80
CA SER A 25 2.54 3.57 11.16
C SER A 25 1.08 3.18 11.38
N ASN A 26 0.26 3.31 10.35
CA ASN A 26 -1.19 3.12 10.46
C ASN A 26 -1.63 1.66 10.24
N PHE A 27 -0.94 0.91 9.37
CA PHE A 27 -1.33 -0.45 8.99
C PHE A 27 -0.29 -1.50 9.38
N GLY A 28 0.90 -1.11 9.85
CA GLY A 28 1.94 -2.03 10.31
C GLY A 28 2.81 -2.65 9.21
N TYR A 29 2.57 -2.34 7.93
CA TYR A 29 3.34 -2.90 6.81
C TYR A 29 4.34 -1.89 6.24
N ASP A 30 5.61 -2.30 6.26
CA ASP A 30 6.68 -1.63 5.54
C ASP A 30 6.95 -2.35 4.21
N TRP A 31 7.50 -1.64 3.24
CA TRP A 31 7.86 -2.25 1.96
C TRP A 31 9.23 -2.95 2.05
N THR A 32 9.34 -4.09 1.38
CA THR A 32 10.57 -4.85 1.25
C THR A 32 11.25 -4.55 -0.10
N LYS A 33 12.44 -5.09 -0.28
CA LYS A 33 13.15 -4.99 -1.56
C LYS A 33 12.36 -5.66 -2.68
N GLU A 34 11.72 -6.78 -2.37
CA GLU A 34 10.92 -7.59 -3.29
C GLU A 34 9.67 -6.82 -3.74
N ASP A 35 8.95 -6.17 -2.81
CA ASP A 35 7.79 -5.33 -3.17
C ASP A 35 8.18 -4.20 -4.12
N LEU A 36 9.35 -3.61 -3.90
CA LEU A 36 9.86 -2.55 -4.76
C LEU A 36 10.27 -3.09 -6.14
N GLU A 37 10.89 -4.27 -6.20
CA GLU A 37 11.24 -4.92 -7.47
C GLU A 37 9.96 -5.26 -8.26
N GLU A 38 8.93 -5.77 -7.58
CA GLU A 38 7.62 -6.01 -8.17
C GLU A 38 6.96 -4.69 -8.64
N ALA A 39 6.97 -3.64 -7.82
CA ALA A 39 6.44 -2.34 -8.22
C ALA A 39 7.14 -1.75 -9.46
N LEU A 40 8.45 -1.96 -9.58
CA LEU A 40 9.24 -1.55 -10.74
C LEU A 40 8.88 -2.37 -11.98
N GLU A 41 8.66 -3.68 -11.83
CA GLU A 41 8.21 -4.55 -12.93
C GLU A 41 6.79 -4.21 -13.39
N CYS A 42 5.86 -4.01 -12.45
CA CYS A 42 4.46 -3.66 -12.71
C CYS A 42 4.30 -2.28 -13.36
N ALA A 43 5.12 -1.30 -12.96
CA ALA A 43 5.08 0.05 -13.54
C ALA A 43 5.58 0.10 -15.01
N ALA A 44 6.24 -0.95 -15.49
CA ALA A 44 6.85 -1.03 -16.82
C ALA A 44 7.69 0.23 -17.17
N LEU A 45 7.54 0.78 -18.40
CA LEU A 45 8.24 2.00 -18.83
C LEU A 45 7.72 3.29 -18.19
N ASN A 46 6.62 3.26 -17.44
CA ASN A 46 6.08 4.45 -16.79
C ASN A 46 6.49 4.50 -15.32
N SER A 47 7.69 4.99 -15.10
CA SER A 47 8.29 5.09 -13.78
C SER A 47 7.54 6.01 -12.80
N HIS A 48 6.60 6.84 -13.29
CA HIS A 48 5.69 7.62 -12.43
C HIS A 48 4.67 6.75 -11.69
N ASN A 49 4.44 5.51 -12.14
CA ASN A 49 3.49 4.58 -11.53
C ASN A 49 4.09 3.70 -10.43
N VAL A 50 5.41 3.70 -10.24
CA VAL A 50 6.07 2.84 -9.23
C VAL A 50 5.54 3.13 -7.84
N ARG A 51 5.22 4.40 -7.50
CA ARG A 51 4.61 4.77 -6.21
C ARG A 51 3.27 4.08 -6.02
N ASN A 52 2.43 4.15 -7.05
CA ASN A 52 1.07 3.62 -7.00
C ASN A 52 1.11 2.11 -6.88
N CYS A 53 1.93 1.45 -7.70
CA CYS A 53 2.14 0.01 -7.64
C CYS A 53 2.65 -0.41 -6.26
N LEU A 54 3.62 0.29 -5.69
CA LEU A 54 4.14 -0.03 -4.36
C LEU A 54 3.08 0.14 -3.27
N MET A 55 2.27 1.19 -3.36
CA MET A 55 1.18 1.41 -2.41
C MET A 55 0.06 0.36 -2.55
N GLU A 56 -0.24 -0.05 -3.78
CA GLU A 56 -1.18 -1.13 -4.07
C GLU A 56 -0.69 -2.47 -3.50
N ILE A 57 0.59 -2.80 -3.68
CA ILE A 57 1.22 -3.99 -3.09
C ILE A 57 1.12 -3.96 -1.56
N LEU A 58 1.42 -2.82 -0.94
CA LEU A 58 1.29 -2.67 0.52
C LEU A 58 -0.15 -2.84 0.99
N TRP A 59 -1.12 -2.28 0.26
CA TRP A 59 -2.53 -2.47 0.58
C TRP A 59 -2.96 -3.93 0.45
N LEU A 60 -2.52 -4.63 -0.61
CA LEU A 60 -2.81 -6.05 -0.79
C LEU A 60 -2.30 -6.91 0.38
N LYS A 61 -1.19 -6.53 1.03
CA LYS A 61 -0.73 -7.24 2.25
C LYS A 61 -1.72 -7.11 3.40
N VAL A 62 -2.26 -5.91 3.63
CA VAL A 62 -3.33 -5.70 4.61
C VAL A 62 -4.52 -6.58 4.24
N VAL A 63 -4.97 -6.50 2.99
CA VAL A 63 -6.14 -7.25 2.52
C VAL A 63 -5.97 -8.75 2.74
N TYR A 64 -4.84 -9.33 2.35
CA TYR A 64 -4.61 -10.76 2.52
C TYR A 64 -4.49 -11.19 3.98
N GLU A 65 -3.95 -10.36 4.87
CA GLU A 65 -3.97 -10.65 6.30
C GLU A 65 -5.41 -10.81 6.82
N TYR A 66 -6.33 -9.91 6.43
CA TYR A 66 -7.71 -10.00 6.88
C TYR A 66 -8.50 -11.11 6.19
N VAL A 67 -8.28 -11.33 4.89
CA VAL A 67 -8.93 -12.43 4.16
C VAL A 67 -8.46 -13.78 4.69
N ASP A 68 -7.15 -14.00 4.82
CA ASP A 68 -6.59 -15.30 5.18
C ASP A 68 -6.66 -15.58 6.69
N SER A 69 -6.42 -14.57 7.54
CA SER A 69 -6.37 -14.76 9.01
C SER A 69 -7.68 -14.44 9.73
N LYS A 70 -8.54 -13.57 9.16
CA LYS A 70 -9.77 -13.09 9.82
C LYS A 70 -11.05 -13.53 9.12
N GLY A 71 -10.96 -14.12 7.93
CA GLY A 71 -12.12 -14.63 7.19
C GLY A 71 -12.99 -13.53 6.58
N CYS A 72 -12.44 -12.34 6.37
CA CYS A 72 -13.12 -11.27 5.64
C CYS A 72 -13.21 -11.60 4.14
N ASP A 73 -14.21 -11.06 3.45
CA ASP A 73 -14.33 -11.21 2.01
C ASP A 73 -13.44 -10.20 1.29
N ARG A 74 -12.68 -10.65 0.28
CA ARG A 74 -11.81 -9.78 -0.54
C ARG A 74 -12.57 -8.61 -1.17
N GLU A 75 -13.85 -8.79 -1.48
CA GLU A 75 -14.72 -7.77 -2.09
C GLU A 75 -15.06 -6.61 -1.15
N GLN A 76 -14.87 -6.79 0.16
CA GLN A 76 -15.04 -5.71 1.14
C GLN A 76 -13.90 -4.69 1.06
N PHE A 77 -12.76 -5.03 0.44
CA PHE A 77 -11.58 -4.16 0.38
C PHE A 77 -11.45 -3.47 -0.98
N ASP A 78 -11.29 -2.16 -0.97
CA ASP A 78 -11.06 -1.34 -2.17
C ASP A 78 -9.99 -0.27 -1.91
N SER A 79 -9.47 0.34 -2.98
CA SER A 79 -8.52 1.44 -2.88
C SER A 79 -8.59 2.38 -4.08
N TYR A 80 -8.48 3.68 -3.83
CA TYR A 80 -8.22 4.68 -4.85
C TYR A 80 -6.77 5.17 -4.72
N ILE A 81 -5.95 4.97 -5.75
CA ILE A 81 -4.53 5.34 -5.72
C ILE A 81 -4.19 6.18 -6.97
N ASN A 82 -3.88 7.46 -6.76
CA ASN A 82 -3.55 8.37 -7.86
C ASN A 82 -2.26 9.17 -7.63
N GLY A 83 -1.19 8.70 -8.27
CA GLY A 83 -0.12 9.47 -8.92
C GLY A 83 0.85 10.27 -8.05
N SER A 84 0.48 10.68 -6.83
CA SER A 84 1.40 11.25 -5.83
C SER A 84 0.69 11.89 -4.63
N LEU A 85 -0.60 12.25 -4.70
CA LEU A 85 -1.25 13.03 -3.64
C LEU A 85 -2.47 12.37 -3.03
N ASP A 86 -3.25 11.63 -3.81
CA ASP A 86 -4.55 11.16 -3.39
C ASP A 86 -4.57 9.63 -3.30
N THR A 87 -4.67 9.13 -2.07
CA THR A 87 -4.63 7.69 -1.78
C THR A 87 -5.63 7.42 -0.66
N HIS A 88 -6.62 6.60 -0.96
CA HIS A 88 -7.70 6.24 -0.05
C HIS A 88 -7.86 4.73 -0.02
N PHE A 89 -8.05 4.18 1.17
CA PHE A 89 -8.28 2.75 1.39
C PHE A 89 -9.67 2.58 1.97
N TYR A 90 -10.35 1.49 1.59
CA TYR A 90 -11.73 1.26 1.97
C TYR A 90 -11.92 -0.15 2.50
N PHE A 91 -12.75 -0.26 3.54
CA PHE A 91 -13.28 -1.51 4.05
C PHE A 91 -14.81 -1.41 4.17
N ASN A 92 -15.53 -2.35 3.56
CA ASN A 92 -16.99 -2.40 3.48
C ASN A 92 -17.61 -1.06 3.05
N GLY A 93 -17.00 -0.41 2.04
CA GLY A 93 -17.44 0.89 1.52
C GLY A 93 -17.14 2.10 2.41
N THR A 94 -16.48 1.91 3.56
CA THR A 94 -16.06 2.99 4.47
C THR A 94 -14.58 3.25 4.30
N GLU A 95 -14.18 4.52 4.23
CA GLU A 95 -12.77 4.89 4.15
C GLU A 95 -12.07 4.61 5.48
N VAL A 96 -10.93 3.91 5.41
CA VAL A 96 -10.12 3.52 6.57
C VAL A 96 -8.73 4.14 6.46
N ASN A 97 -8.24 4.63 7.59
CA ASN A 97 -6.94 5.29 7.71
C ASN A 97 -5.95 4.47 8.53
N SER A 98 -6.39 3.48 9.30
CA SER A 98 -5.53 2.57 10.06
C SER A 98 -6.10 1.16 10.21
N GLU A 99 -5.28 0.26 10.77
CA GLU A 99 -5.68 -1.10 11.13
C GLU A 99 -6.81 -1.09 12.18
N GLU A 100 -6.78 -0.15 13.13
CA GLU A 100 -7.83 0.02 14.14
C GLU A 100 -9.19 0.32 13.51
N ASP A 101 -9.25 1.18 12.48
CA ASP A 101 -10.52 1.48 11.80
C ASP A 101 -11.17 0.21 11.23
N ILE A 102 -10.37 -0.69 10.64
CA ILE A 102 -10.85 -1.97 10.10
C ILE A 102 -11.34 -2.88 11.23
N LYS A 103 -10.58 -2.97 12.33
CA LYS A 103 -10.96 -3.77 13.50
C LYS A 103 -12.27 -3.29 14.11
N GLU A 104 -12.44 -1.98 14.28
CA GLU A 104 -13.67 -1.39 14.80
C GLU A 104 -14.86 -1.70 13.90
N LEU A 105 -14.69 -1.68 12.57
CA LEU A 105 -15.76 -2.04 11.64
C LEU A 105 -16.14 -3.52 11.74
N ILE A 106 -15.17 -4.43 11.88
CA ILE A 106 -15.43 -5.87 12.05
C ILE A 106 -16.12 -6.16 13.39
N ASP A 107 -15.66 -5.54 14.48
CA ASP A 107 -16.21 -5.78 15.83
C ASP A 107 -17.65 -5.24 15.98
N ASN A 108 -18.09 -4.35 15.08
CA ASN A 108 -19.43 -3.76 15.06
C ASN A 108 -20.41 -4.48 14.11
N GLU A 109 -19.98 -5.52 13.38
CA GLU A 109 -20.83 -6.39 12.53
C GLU A 109 -21.43 -7.57 13.31
#